data_AF-A0A6J0Y2C1-F1
#
_entry.id   AF-A0A6J0Y2C1-F1
#
_cell.length_a   1.000
_cell.length_b   1.000
_cell.length_c   1.000
_cell.angle_alpha   90.00
_cell.angle_beta   90.00
_cell.angle_gamma   90.00
#
_symmetry.space_group_name_H-M   'P 1'
#
loop_
_entity.id
_entity.type
_entity.pdbx_description
1 polymer ?
#
loop_
_entity_poly.entity_id
_entity_poly.type
_entity_poly.pdbx_seq_one_letter_code
_entity_poly.pdbx_strand_id
1 'polypeptide(L)'
;MSFRLSSGSRRLCSQAGTGRLTGGRTGFRAGNVCGGLGAGSNFSGPLGSVSSRGSFSHGGGGLGSGVSTGFLENEHGLLSGNEKVTLQNLNDRLASYLDHVYTLEEANADLEQKIKGWYEKYGPGSGQQLAQDYSKYFSVTEDLKRQIISVTTCNASIVLQNENARLTAEDFRLKYENELALHQSVEADINGLHRVMDELTLCTTDLEIQCEALSEELTYLKKNHQEEMKILQGTAGGNVNVEINAAPGVDLTVLLNNMRAEYEDLAEQNREDAEAWFNEKSTSLHQQISDDVGAATAARNELMELKRNLQSLEIELQSLMAMKHSYECSLAETESNYCHQLQQIQEQIGATEDRLQQIRMETEGQKLEHERLLDVKIFLEKEIEMYCKLIDGEGRKSKSTCYKSEGRGPKNSENQVKDSKEEAVVKTVVGELDQLGSVLSLRVHSVEEKSSKISNITMEQRLSPKVPQ
;
A
#
# COMPACT_ATOMS: atom_id res chain seq x y z
N MET A 1 49.30 64.49 -12.43
CA MET A 1 49.13 65.34 -11.22
C MET A 1 48.15 64.63 -10.31
N SER A 2 48.67 63.91 -9.32
CA SER A 2 47.88 63.11 -8.38
C SER A 2 47.56 63.96 -7.16
N PHE A 3 46.29 64.01 -6.74
CA PHE A 3 45.95 64.51 -5.41
C PHE A 3 45.08 63.48 -4.69
N ARG A 4 45.73 62.77 -3.76
CA ARG A 4 45.10 62.16 -2.59
C ARG A 4 44.93 63.25 -1.53
N LEU A 5 43.80 63.26 -0.84
CA LEU A 5 43.72 63.72 0.54
C LEU A 5 42.91 62.74 1.38
N SER A 6 43.38 62.60 2.61
CA SER A 6 43.08 61.60 3.63
C SER A 6 42.67 62.33 4.91
N SER A 7 42.00 61.60 5.82
CA SER A 7 41.67 61.95 7.22
C SER A 7 40.35 62.73 7.42
N GLY A 8 39.44 62.39 8.34
CA GLY A 8 39.46 61.36 9.38
C GLY A 8 38.25 61.51 10.34
N SER A 9 37.64 60.37 10.67
CA SER A 9 37.03 59.95 11.94
C SER A 9 36.42 60.97 12.93
N ARG A 10 35.11 60.87 13.19
CA ARG A 10 34.52 60.86 14.56
C ARG A 10 33.40 59.83 14.68
N ARG A 11 33.47 59.07 15.78
CA ARG A 11 32.49 58.09 16.27
C ARG A 11 31.30 58.79 16.94
N LEU A 12 30.13 58.19 16.83
CA LEU A 12 29.13 58.14 17.90
C LEU A 12 28.33 56.82 17.79
N CYS A 13 28.24 56.11 18.91
CA CYS A 13 27.53 54.85 19.11
C CYS A 13 26.02 55.06 19.32
N SER A 14 25.22 54.09 18.87
CA SER A 14 24.04 53.48 19.53
C SER A 14 23.45 52.48 18.52
N GLN A 15 23.76 51.18 18.58
CA GLN A 15 23.26 50.12 19.47
C GLN A 15 21.86 49.58 19.10
N ALA A 16 21.85 48.25 18.92
CA ALA A 16 20.74 47.27 18.85
C ALA A 16 19.98 47.18 17.52
N GLY A 17 19.93 46.05 16.81
CA GLY A 17 20.50 44.72 17.03
C GLY A 17 20.40 43.89 15.74
N THR A 18 21.48 43.20 15.38
CA THR A 18 21.55 42.35 14.19
C THR A 18 21.55 40.90 14.64
N GLY A 19 20.48 40.18 14.29
CA GLY A 19 20.38 38.73 14.43
C GLY A 19 21.43 38.05 13.56
N ARG A 20 22.22 37.20 14.20
CA ARG A 20 23.34 36.47 13.62
C ARG A 20 22.81 35.33 12.73
N LEU A 21 23.04 35.43 11.44
CA LEU A 21 23.00 34.29 10.52
C LEU A 21 24.18 33.38 10.86
N THR A 22 23.88 32.18 11.36
CA THR A 22 24.83 31.07 11.38
C THR A 22 24.19 29.92 10.62
N GLY A 23 24.70 29.69 9.43
CA GLY A 23 24.41 28.50 8.64
C GLY A 23 24.94 27.25 9.35
N GLY A 24 24.09 26.25 9.43
CA GLY A 24 24.41 24.91 9.90
C GLY A 24 23.45 23.92 9.26
N ARG A 25 23.76 23.49 8.03
CA ARG A 25 23.19 22.29 7.43
C ARG A 25 23.82 21.09 8.14
N THR A 26 23.01 20.24 8.77
CA THR A 26 23.25 18.79 8.88
C THR A 26 22.00 18.05 9.36
N GLY A 27 21.43 17.25 8.45
CA GLY A 27 20.92 15.88 8.68
C GLY A 27 19.81 15.65 9.70
N PHE A 28 18.55 15.61 9.24
CA PHE A 28 17.54 14.73 9.84
C PHE A 28 17.31 13.50 8.96
N ARG A 29 17.78 12.38 9.48
CA ARG A 29 17.53 11.02 9.03
C ARG A 29 16.11 10.65 9.49
N ALA A 30 15.14 10.67 8.57
CA ALA A 30 13.85 10.04 8.79
C ALA A 30 13.96 8.56 8.39
N GLY A 31 13.96 7.67 9.39
CA GLY A 31 13.83 6.24 9.16
C GLY A 31 12.38 5.92 8.79
N ASN A 32 12.15 5.47 7.57
CA ASN A 32 10.95 4.72 7.22
C ASN A 32 11.02 3.36 7.92
N VAL A 33 10.11 3.11 8.86
CA VAL A 33 9.68 1.75 9.19
C VAL A 33 8.21 1.66 8.79
N CYS A 34 7.99 1.09 7.62
CA CYS A 34 6.71 0.59 7.17
C CYS A 34 6.41 -0.68 8.00
N GLY A 35 5.50 -0.57 8.97
CA GLY A 35 4.95 -1.69 9.72
C GLY A 35 3.48 -1.84 9.36
N GLY A 36 3.19 -2.77 8.45
CA GLY A 36 1.83 -3.13 8.08
C GLY A 36 1.08 -3.77 9.26
N LEU A 37 -0.11 -3.27 9.55
CA LEU A 37 -1.08 -3.88 10.46
C LEU A 37 -1.75 -5.06 9.75
N GLY A 38 -1.18 -6.25 9.92
CA GLY A 38 -1.84 -7.51 9.59
C GLY A 38 -2.79 -7.90 10.72
N ALA A 39 -4.09 -7.91 10.41
CA ALA A 39 -5.12 -8.54 11.21
C ALA A 39 -4.83 -10.05 11.33
N GLY A 40 -4.81 -10.56 12.55
CA GLY A 40 -4.59 -11.98 12.82
C GLY A 40 -5.03 -12.30 14.25
N SER A 41 -6.30 -12.67 14.38
CA SER A 41 -6.88 -13.29 15.56
C SER A 41 -6.09 -14.55 15.93
N ASN A 42 -5.62 -14.66 17.17
CA ASN A 42 -5.38 -15.94 17.86
C ASN A 42 -5.36 -15.71 19.37
N PHE A 43 -6.55 -15.78 19.97
CA PHE A 43 -6.72 -16.04 21.39
C PHE A 43 -6.49 -17.54 21.61
N SER A 44 -5.52 -17.91 22.43
CA SER A 44 -5.39 -19.28 22.97
C SER A 44 -5.04 -19.16 24.45
N GLY A 45 -6.09 -19.16 25.29
CA GLY A 45 -5.94 -19.33 26.73
C GLY A 45 -5.83 -20.81 27.08
N PRO A 46 -4.99 -21.21 28.05
CA PRO A 46 -4.92 -22.59 28.51
C PRO A 46 -5.67 -22.73 29.82
N LEU A 47 -6.94 -23.18 29.81
CA LEU A 47 -7.63 -23.54 31.05
C LEU A 47 -8.67 -24.64 30.80
N GLY A 48 -8.54 -25.74 31.54
CA GLY A 48 -9.68 -26.56 31.96
C GLY A 48 -9.58 -28.05 31.68
N SER A 49 -8.88 -28.79 32.55
CA SER A 49 -9.28 -30.17 32.85
C SER A 49 -9.28 -30.35 34.37
N VAL A 50 -10.48 -30.25 34.95
CA VAL A 50 -10.80 -30.77 36.28
C VAL A 50 -11.99 -31.70 36.08
N SER A 51 -11.78 -32.98 36.35
CA SER A 51 -12.82 -33.85 36.88
C SER A 51 -12.19 -34.94 37.71
N SER A 52 -12.37 -34.79 39.02
CA SER A 52 -12.33 -35.86 40.00
C SER A 52 -13.29 -36.98 39.57
N ARG A 53 -12.79 -38.21 39.57
CA ARG A 53 -13.62 -39.38 39.85
C ARG A 53 -12.80 -40.34 40.69
N GLY A 54 -13.13 -40.37 41.99
CA GLY A 54 -12.76 -41.47 42.86
C GLY A 54 -13.54 -42.73 42.50
N SER A 55 -12.89 -43.88 42.61
CA SER A 55 -13.54 -45.14 42.98
C SER A 55 -12.49 -46.08 43.55
N PHE A 56 -12.61 -46.25 44.87
CA PHE A 56 -12.46 -47.46 45.68
C PHE A 56 -11.74 -48.65 45.03
N SER A 57 -10.49 -48.84 45.42
CA SER A 57 -9.83 -50.14 45.43
C SER A 57 -10.44 -51.00 46.56
N HIS A 58 -11.19 -52.04 46.20
CA HIS A 58 -11.43 -53.16 47.12
C HIS A 58 -10.27 -54.14 46.99
N GLY A 59 -9.59 -54.35 48.11
CA GLY A 59 -8.53 -55.32 48.29
C GLY A 59 -9.05 -56.75 48.19
N GLY A 60 -8.16 -57.62 47.73
CA GLY A 60 -8.39 -59.05 47.61
C GLY A 60 -8.35 -59.82 48.94
N GLY A 61 -8.78 -61.07 48.83
CA GLY A 61 -8.88 -62.09 49.86
C GLY A 61 -10.21 -62.82 49.62
N GLY A 62 -10.29 -64.09 49.26
CA GLY A 62 -9.45 -65.24 49.53
C GLY A 62 -10.37 -66.36 50.02
N LEU A 63 -10.03 -67.62 49.74
CA LEU A 63 -10.69 -68.89 50.14
C LEU A 63 -11.90 -69.27 49.24
N GLY A 64 -12.01 -70.46 48.62
CA GLY A 64 -11.31 -71.73 48.77
C GLY A 64 -12.28 -72.85 49.13
N SER A 65 -12.31 -73.93 48.32
CA SER A 65 -12.92 -75.25 48.59
C SER A 65 -14.45 -75.35 48.44
N GLY A 66 -15.07 -76.31 47.75
CA GLY A 66 -14.63 -77.60 47.20
C GLY A 66 -15.68 -78.67 47.52
N VAL A 67 -16.01 -79.54 46.53
CA VAL A 67 -16.56 -80.91 46.72
C VAL A 67 -18.03 -80.98 47.23
N SER A 68 -18.93 -81.92 46.90
CA SER A 68 -18.93 -83.17 46.12
C SER A 68 -20.38 -83.57 45.79
N THR A 69 -20.53 -84.25 44.66
CA THR A 69 -21.32 -85.47 44.44
C THR A 69 -21.87 -86.20 45.68
N GLY A 70 -23.14 -86.60 45.60
CA GLY A 70 -23.78 -87.53 46.54
C GLY A 70 -25.18 -87.97 46.12
N PHE A 71 -25.29 -88.60 44.96
CA PHE A 71 -26.48 -89.40 44.58
C PHE A 71 -26.25 -90.83 45.06
N LEU A 72 -26.99 -91.26 46.07
CA LEU A 72 -27.17 -92.66 46.48
C LEU A 72 -28.70 -92.85 46.53
N GLU A 73 -29.31 -93.54 45.58
CA GLU A 73 -29.37 -95.01 45.50
C GLU A 73 -29.95 -95.61 46.79
N ASN A 74 -31.27 -95.81 46.80
CA ASN A 74 -31.88 -96.90 47.54
C ASN A 74 -33.08 -97.42 46.75
N GLU A 75 -32.90 -98.58 46.14
CA GLU A 75 -33.96 -99.36 45.51
C GLU A 75 -34.85 -99.99 46.58
N HIS A 76 -36.16 -100.02 46.34
CA HIS A 76 -37.00 -101.20 46.49
C HIS A 76 -38.40 -100.90 45.93
N GLY A 77 -38.75 -101.58 44.84
CA GLY A 77 -40.03 -101.40 44.15
C GLY A 77 -41.21 -102.03 44.90
N LEU A 78 -42.32 -101.30 44.94
CA LEU A 78 -43.68 -101.85 44.94
C LEU A 78 -44.60 -100.94 44.09
N LEU A 79 -44.96 -101.48 42.93
CA LEU A 79 -45.75 -100.92 41.84
C LEU A 79 -47.22 -100.65 42.20
N SER A 80 -47.51 -99.56 42.94
CA SER A 80 -48.87 -98.95 43.01
C SER A 80 -48.88 -97.57 43.70
N GLY A 81 -48.03 -96.61 43.29
CA GLY A 81 -47.93 -95.27 43.95
C GLY A 81 -47.14 -94.21 43.19
N ASN A 82 -46.87 -94.45 41.91
CA ASN A 82 -45.93 -93.74 41.04
C ASN A 82 -46.47 -92.42 40.48
N GLU A 83 -47.78 -92.27 40.29
CA GLU A 83 -48.38 -91.00 39.84
C GLU A 83 -48.41 -89.94 40.95
N LYS A 84 -48.69 -90.34 42.20
CA LYS A 84 -48.78 -89.40 43.33
C LYS A 84 -47.42 -88.82 43.73
N VAL A 85 -46.35 -89.63 43.70
CA VAL A 85 -44.99 -89.16 44.03
C VAL A 85 -44.40 -88.31 42.91
N THR A 86 -44.70 -88.61 41.65
CA THR A 86 -44.30 -87.76 40.51
C THR A 86 -45.07 -86.44 40.49
N LEU A 87 -46.37 -86.44 40.83
CA LEU A 87 -47.13 -85.21 41.06
C LEU A 87 -46.62 -84.42 42.27
N GLN A 88 -46.21 -85.08 43.35
CA GLN A 88 -45.62 -84.42 44.50
C GLN A 88 -44.29 -83.76 44.13
N ASN A 89 -43.40 -84.44 43.42
CA ASN A 89 -42.14 -83.86 42.95
C ASN A 89 -42.35 -82.68 42.00
N LEU A 90 -43.36 -82.76 41.12
CA LEU A 90 -43.74 -81.65 40.25
C LEU A 90 -44.30 -80.47 41.05
N ASN A 91 -45.13 -80.73 42.06
CA ASN A 91 -45.67 -79.71 42.96
C ASN A 91 -44.57 -79.08 43.84
N ASP A 92 -43.63 -79.85 44.36
CA ASP A 92 -42.50 -79.35 45.16
C ASP A 92 -41.57 -78.49 44.28
N ARG A 93 -41.35 -78.91 43.02
CA ARG A 93 -40.61 -78.12 42.04
C ARG A 93 -41.37 -76.85 41.64
N LEU A 94 -42.70 -76.90 41.49
CA LEU A 94 -43.52 -75.73 41.22
C LEU A 94 -43.54 -74.77 42.41
N ALA A 95 -43.58 -75.28 43.64
CA ALA A 95 -43.45 -74.49 44.86
C ALA A 95 -42.08 -73.81 44.94
N SER A 96 -40.99 -74.51 44.63
CA SER A 96 -39.65 -73.93 44.53
C SER A 96 -39.53 -72.90 43.41
N TYR A 97 -40.19 -73.10 42.27
CA TYR A 97 -40.26 -72.10 41.20
C TYR A 97 -41.04 -70.86 41.64
N LEU A 98 -42.17 -71.02 42.32
CA LEU A 98 -42.94 -69.89 42.86
C LEU A 98 -42.14 -69.12 43.90
N ASP A 99 -41.45 -69.81 44.81
CA ASP A 99 -40.57 -69.17 45.81
C ASP A 99 -39.41 -68.41 45.13
N HIS A 100 -38.84 -68.98 44.06
CA HIS A 100 -37.82 -68.30 43.27
C HIS A 100 -38.37 -67.07 42.53
N VAL A 101 -39.59 -67.15 42.00
CA VAL A 101 -40.25 -65.99 41.37
C VAL A 101 -40.51 -64.90 42.41
N TYR A 102 -40.98 -65.22 43.61
CA TYR A 102 -41.19 -64.24 44.68
C TYR A 102 -39.88 -63.55 45.10
N THR A 103 -38.79 -64.31 45.27
CA THR A 103 -37.48 -63.73 45.61
C THR A 103 -36.92 -62.84 44.48
N LEU A 104 -37.17 -63.19 43.22
CA LEU A 104 -36.81 -62.35 42.07
C LEU A 104 -37.69 -61.09 41.97
N GLU A 105 -38.98 -61.19 42.25
CA GLU A 105 -39.90 -60.06 42.29
C GLU A 105 -39.51 -59.06 43.40
N GLU A 106 -39.16 -59.56 44.58
CA GLU A 106 -38.67 -58.73 45.69
C GLU A 106 -37.35 -58.04 45.32
N ALA A 107 -36.38 -58.78 44.76
CA ALA A 107 -35.11 -58.20 44.31
C ALA A 107 -35.30 -57.16 43.19
N ASN A 108 -36.23 -57.38 42.27
CA ASN A 108 -36.57 -56.43 41.23
C ASN A 108 -37.21 -55.15 41.79
N ALA A 109 -38.14 -55.28 42.75
CA ALA A 109 -38.73 -54.12 43.43
C ALA A 109 -37.65 -53.29 44.15
N ASP A 110 -36.69 -53.96 44.77
CA ASP A 110 -35.56 -53.35 45.46
C ASP A 110 -34.62 -52.59 44.50
N LEU A 111 -34.36 -53.17 43.32
CA LEU A 111 -33.59 -52.52 42.25
C LEU A 111 -34.34 -51.33 41.64
N GLU A 112 -35.64 -51.46 41.40
CA GLU A 112 -36.47 -50.34 40.94
C GLU A 112 -36.44 -49.16 41.91
N GLN A 113 -36.48 -49.43 43.23
CA GLN A 113 -36.39 -48.38 44.23
C GLN A 113 -35.01 -47.70 44.22
N LYS A 114 -33.93 -48.47 44.07
CA LYS A 114 -32.56 -47.94 43.95
C LYS A 114 -32.38 -47.10 42.68
N ILE A 115 -32.96 -47.54 41.55
CA ILE A 115 -32.95 -46.79 40.28
C ILE A 115 -33.73 -45.49 40.44
N LYS A 116 -34.94 -45.53 41.00
CA LYS A 116 -35.74 -44.32 41.27
C LYS A 116 -35.00 -43.34 42.18
N GLY A 117 -34.42 -43.82 43.28
CA GLY A 117 -33.63 -42.98 44.18
C GLY A 117 -32.35 -42.42 43.55
N TRP A 118 -31.76 -43.13 42.58
CA TRP A 118 -30.64 -42.64 41.80
C TRP A 118 -31.06 -41.53 40.83
N TYR A 119 -32.17 -41.71 40.11
CA TYR A 119 -32.72 -40.67 39.24
C TYR A 119 -33.22 -39.45 40.01
N GLU A 120 -33.70 -39.61 41.24
CA GLU A 120 -34.11 -38.45 42.05
C GLU A 120 -32.90 -37.63 42.55
N LYS A 121 -31.77 -38.30 42.81
CA LYS A 121 -30.51 -37.64 43.23
C LYS A 121 -29.68 -37.11 42.07
N TYR A 122 -29.64 -37.81 40.95
CA TYR A 122 -28.72 -37.56 39.83
C TYR A 122 -29.41 -37.43 38.48
N GLY A 123 -30.74 -37.48 38.44
CA GLY A 123 -31.49 -37.33 37.20
C GLY A 123 -31.45 -35.89 36.67
N PRO A 124 -31.83 -35.71 35.39
CA PRO A 124 -31.77 -34.43 34.68
C PRO A 124 -32.89 -33.50 35.15
N GLY A 125 -32.75 -32.98 36.37
CA GLY A 125 -33.73 -32.19 37.10
C GLY A 125 -33.45 -32.10 38.61
N SER A 126 -32.59 -32.96 39.17
CA SER A 126 -32.11 -32.76 40.53
C SER A 126 -31.17 -31.55 40.53
N GLY A 127 -31.48 -30.54 41.35
CA GLY A 127 -30.84 -29.23 41.32
C GLY A 127 -29.33 -29.21 41.61
N GLN A 128 -28.66 -30.36 41.73
CA GLN A 128 -27.25 -30.44 42.08
C GLN A 128 -26.30 -30.32 40.87
N GLN A 129 -26.77 -30.61 39.65
CA GLN A 129 -25.98 -30.44 38.41
C GLN A 129 -26.31 -29.15 37.64
N LEU A 130 -27.52 -28.61 37.80
CA LEU A 130 -27.95 -27.35 37.18
C LEU A 130 -27.74 -26.10 38.05
N ALA A 131 -27.36 -26.25 39.33
CA ALA A 131 -27.08 -25.13 40.23
C ALA A 131 -25.58 -24.77 40.35
N GLN A 132 -24.77 -25.06 39.32
CA GLN A 132 -23.60 -24.20 39.10
C GLN A 132 -24.12 -22.92 38.46
N ASP A 133 -24.20 -21.83 39.24
CA ASP A 133 -24.72 -20.53 38.80
C ASP A 133 -23.86 -19.93 37.67
N TYR A 134 -24.03 -20.40 36.43
CA TYR A 134 -23.35 -19.87 35.24
C TYR A 134 -23.80 -18.44 34.89
N SER A 135 -24.86 -17.95 35.54
CA SER A 135 -25.37 -16.58 35.45
C SER A 135 -24.27 -15.52 35.63
N LYS A 136 -23.29 -15.76 36.51
CA LYS A 136 -22.15 -14.85 36.72
C LYS A 136 -21.22 -14.73 35.50
N TYR A 137 -21.03 -15.82 34.75
CA TYR A 137 -20.22 -15.79 33.52
C TYR A 137 -20.97 -15.09 32.39
N PHE A 138 -22.30 -15.24 32.35
CA PHE A 138 -23.13 -14.54 31.37
C PHE A 138 -23.06 -13.03 31.56
N SER A 139 -23.16 -12.53 32.81
CA SER A 139 -23.04 -11.08 33.07
C SER A 139 -21.66 -10.53 32.68
N VAL A 140 -20.57 -11.23 33.02
CA VAL A 140 -19.20 -10.84 32.64
C VAL A 140 -19.02 -10.87 31.12
N THR A 141 -19.60 -11.86 30.43
CA THR A 141 -19.53 -11.96 28.97
C THR A 141 -20.27 -10.80 28.30
N GLU A 142 -21.44 -10.44 28.80
CA GLU A 142 -22.19 -9.29 28.30
C GLU A 142 -21.50 -7.96 28.59
N ASP A 143 -20.83 -7.82 29.74
CA ASP A 143 -19.98 -6.65 30.06
C ASP A 143 -18.79 -6.54 29.10
N LEU A 144 -18.11 -7.64 28.80
CA LEU A 144 -17.01 -7.67 27.83
C LEU A 144 -17.50 -7.33 26.41
N LYS A 145 -18.65 -7.85 25.98
CA LYS A 145 -19.25 -7.48 24.68
C LYS A 145 -19.58 -5.99 24.63
N ARG A 146 -20.19 -5.43 25.68
CA ARG A 146 -20.45 -3.99 25.78
C ARG A 146 -19.17 -3.18 25.71
N GLN A 147 -18.10 -3.63 26.37
CA GLN A 147 -16.80 -2.97 26.33
C GLN A 147 -16.20 -3.01 24.91
N ILE A 148 -16.26 -4.15 24.22
CA ILE A 148 -15.79 -4.27 22.83
C ILE A 148 -16.54 -3.32 21.91
N ILE A 149 -17.88 -3.27 22.02
CA ILE A 149 -18.71 -2.38 21.20
C ILE A 149 -18.38 -0.91 21.50
N SER A 150 -18.24 -0.55 22.78
CA SER A 150 -17.86 0.79 23.21
C SER A 150 -16.50 1.21 22.66
N VAL A 151 -15.48 0.35 22.78
CA VAL A 151 -14.14 0.61 22.24
C VAL A 151 -14.16 0.70 20.71
N THR A 152 -14.92 -0.16 20.03
CA THR A 152 -15.04 -0.15 18.56
C THR A 152 -15.70 1.15 18.08
N THR A 153 -16.76 1.58 18.75
CA THR A 153 -17.46 2.84 18.44
C THR A 153 -16.59 4.05 18.73
N CYS A 154 -15.85 4.02 19.85
CA CYS A 154 -14.87 5.06 20.20
C CYS A 154 -13.76 5.14 19.16
N ASN A 155 -13.21 4.00 18.73
CA ASN A 155 -12.19 3.94 17.69
C ASN A 155 -12.70 4.52 16.37
N ALA A 156 -13.91 4.15 15.93
CA ALA A 156 -14.53 4.73 14.73
C ALA A 156 -14.70 6.26 14.85
N SER A 157 -15.13 6.76 16.02
CA SER A 157 -15.24 8.19 16.29
C SER A 157 -13.89 8.91 16.20
N ILE A 158 -12.83 8.32 16.77
CA ILE A 158 -11.47 8.88 16.72
C ILE A 158 -10.93 8.89 15.28
N VAL A 159 -11.16 7.83 14.51
CA VAL A 159 -10.77 7.76 13.09
C VAL A 159 -11.44 8.88 12.30
N LEU A 160 -12.76 9.09 12.48
CA LEU A 160 -13.48 10.18 11.81
C LEU A 160 -12.95 11.56 12.24
N GLN A 161 -12.65 11.76 13.52
CA GLN A 161 -12.04 13.02 13.99
C GLN A 161 -10.65 13.24 13.39
N ASN A 162 -9.86 12.17 13.25
CA ASN A 162 -8.54 12.24 12.62
C ASN A 162 -8.64 12.60 11.13
N GLU A 163 -9.56 11.97 10.39
CA GLU A 163 -9.82 12.28 8.99
C GLU A 163 -10.31 13.72 8.82
N ASN A 164 -11.23 14.18 9.69
CA ASN A 164 -11.70 15.56 9.67
C ASN A 164 -10.57 16.57 9.94
N ALA A 165 -9.72 16.30 10.94
CA ALA A 165 -8.57 17.14 11.24
C ALA A 165 -7.56 17.14 10.09
N ARG A 166 -7.34 15.99 9.42
CA ARG A 166 -6.48 15.88 8.24
C ARG A 166 -7.01 16.71 7.07
N LEU A 167 -8.31 16.57 6.75
CA LEU A 167 -8.95 17.33 5.68
C LEU A 167 -8.91 18.84 5.97
N THR A 168 -9.12 19.24 7.22
CA THR A 168 -9.00 20.64 7.65
C THR A 168 -7.57 21.17 7.50
N ALA A 169 -6.57 20.37 7.86
CA ALA A 169 -5.16 20.72 7.67
C ALA A 169 -4.78 20.83 6.18
N GLU A 170 -5.30 19.95 5.33
CA GLU A 170 -5.12 20.01 3.88
C GLU A 170 -5.78 21.26 3.26
N ASP A 171 -6.98 21.63 3.70
CA ASP A 171 -7.65 22.88 3.28
C ASP A 171 -6.83 24.11 3.67
N PHE A 172 -6.31 24.17 4.89
CA PHE A 172 -5.42 25.27 5.30
C PHE A 172 -4.10 25.28 4.54
N ARG A 173 -3.52 24.11 4.23
CA ARG A 173 -2.31 24.02 3.40
C ARG A 173 -2.56 24.58 2.00
N LEU A 174 -3.67 24.20 1.36
CA LEU A 174 -4.02 24.69 0.03
C LEU A 174 -4.28 26.20 0.04
N LYS A 175 -5.00 26.72 1.05
CA LYS A 175 -5.21 28.15 1.23
C LYS A 175 -3.89 28.91 1.41
N TYR A 176 -2.97 28.37 2.21
CA TYR A 176 -1.64 28.95 2.39
C TYR A 176 -0.82 28.96 1.09
N GLU A 177 -0.84 27.88 0.32
CA GLU A 177 -0.13 27.81 -0.97
C GLU A 177 -0.68 28.83 -1.97
N ASN A 178 -2.00 29.00 -2.03
CA ASN A 178 -2.65 30.01 -2.88
C ASN A 178 -2.30 31.43 -2.44
N GLU A 179 -2.39 31.73 -1.14
CA GLU A 179 -2.03 33.04 -0.59
C GLU A 179 -0.55 33.35 -0.81
N LEU A 180 0.33 32.36 -0.67
CA LEU A 180 1.76 32.49 -0.96
C LEU A 180 2.01 32.83 -2.44
N ALA A 181 1.31 32.15 -3.36
CA ALA A 181 1.40 32.45 -4.79
C ALA A 181 0.92 33.87 -5.11
N LEU A 182 -0.19 34.30 -4.51
CA LEU A 182 -0.69 35.67 -4.65
C LEU A 182 0.30 36.70 -4.08
N HIS A 183 0.86 36.44 -2.90
CA HIS A 183 1.90 37.28 -2.31
C HIS A 183 3.13 37.42 -3.21
N GLN A 184 3.62 36.31 -3.79
CA GLN A 184 4.74 36.33 -4.72
C GLN A 184 4.44 37.15 -5.98
N SER A 185 3.20 37.06 -6.50
CA SER A 185 2.77 37.91 -7.64
C SER A 185 2.77 39.38 -7.27
N VAL A 186 2.20 39.74 -6.12
CA VAL A 186 2.16 41.13 -5.64
C VAL A 186 3.57 41.66 -5.34
N GLU A 187 4.45 40.83 -4.78
CA GLU A 187 5.85 41.19 -4.55
C GLU A 187 6.60 41.42 -5.87
N ALA A 188 6.34 40.61 -6.90
CA ALA A 188 6.87 40.84 -8.24
C ALA A 188 6.37 42.18 -8.83
N ASP A 189 5.08 42.50 -8.68
CA ASP A 189 4.50 43.76 -9.13
C ASP A 189 5.11 44.97 -8.39
N ILE A 190 5.27 44.89 -7.06
CA ILE A 190 5.92 45.93 -6.25
C ILE A 190 7.36 46.16 -6.72
N ASN A 191 8.11 45.09 -6.95
CA ASN A 191 9.47 45.18 -7.48
C ASN A 191 9.50 45.79 -8.89
N GLY A 192 8.51 45.48 -9.73
CA GLY A 192 8.32 46.13 -11.03
C GLY A 192 8.06 47.63 -10.90
N LEU A 193 7.16 48.04 -10.00
CA LEU A 193 6.85 49.44 -9.72
C LEU A 193 8.06 50.21 -9.19
N HIS A 194 8.88 49.60 -8.31
CA HIS A 194 10.13 50.22 -7.86
C HIS A 194 11.08 50.47 -9.03
N ARG A 195 11.22 49.53 -9.97
CA ARG A 195 12.06 49.74 -11.17
C ARG A 195 11.55 50.89 -12.04
N VAL A 196 10.24 50.95 -12.26
CA VAL A 196 9.63 52.06 -13.02
C VAL A 196 9.86 53.41 -12.32
N MET A 197 9.76 53.45 -10.99
CA MET A 197 10.05 54.64 -10.20
C MET A 197 11.52 55.06 -10.34
N ASP A 198 12.46 54.12 -10.29
CA ASP A 198 13.89 54.39 -10.49
C ASP A 198 14.17 54.94 -11.91
N GLU A 199 13.56 54.33 -12.95
CA GLU A 199 13.65 54.81 -14.33
C GLU A 199 13.07 56.22 -14.50
N LEU A 200 11.90 56.49 -13.91
CA LEU A 200 11.28 57.82 -13.93
C LEU A 200 12.14 58.85 -13.20
N THR A 201 12.76 58.47 -12.08
CA THR A 201 13.66 59.32 -11.31
C THR A 201 14.89 59.69 -12.16
N LEU A 202 15.50 58.71 -12.83
CA LEU A 202 16.62 58.96 -13.75
C LEU A 202 16.20 59.90 -14.89
N CYS A 203 15.06 59.67 -15.52
CA CYS A 203 14.52 60.54 -16.58
C CYS A 203 14.26 61.96 -16.09
N THR A 204 13.72 62.11 -14.87
CA THR A 204 13.47 63.42 -14.26
C THR A 204 14.79 64.15 -14.01
N THR A 205 15.81 63.47 -13.47
CA THR A 205 17.12 64.08 -13.25
C THR A 205 17.81 64.47 -14.56
N ASP A 206 17.66 63.67 -15.62
CA ASP A 206 18.22 63.99 -16.94
C ASP A 206 17.55 65.23 -17.54
N LEU A 207 16.22 65.31 -17.48
CA LEU A 207 15.46 66.49 -17.91
C LEU A 207 15.79 67.74 -17.07
N GLU A 208 16.00 67.58 -15.76
CA GLU A 208 16.42 68.66 -14.88
C GLU A 208 17.79 69.21 -15.27
N ILE A 209 18.77 68.33 -15.53
CA ILE A 209 20.10 68.70 -16.04
C ILE A 209 19.99 69.43 -17.39
N GLN A 210 19.16 68.94 -18.31
CA GLN A 210 18.94 69.61 -19.60
C GLN A 210 18.31 71.00 -19.43
N CYS A 211 17.34 71.15 -18.52
CA CYS A 211 16.72 72.44 -18.23
C CYS A 211 17.71 73.42 -17.59
N GLU A 212 18.54 72.96 -16.66
CA GLU A 212 19.62 73.76 -16.06
C GLU A 212 20.61 74.21 -17.14
N ALA A 213 21.09 73.31 -18.00
CA ALA A 213 21.99 73.63 -19.09
C ALA A 213 21.42 74.68 -20.07
N LEU A 214 20.16 74.51 -20.49
CA LEU A 214 19.48 75.50 -21.35
C LEU A 214 19.30 76.85 -20.65
N SER A 215 19.02 76.85 -19.35
CA SER A 215 18.91 78.08 -18.56
C SER A 215 20.25 78.80 -18.46
N GLU A 216 21.36 78.06 -18.27
CA GLU A 216 22.71 78.58 -18.26
C GLU A 216 23.04 79.20 -19.64
N GLU A 217 22.75 78.50 -20.74
CA GLU A 217 22.95 79.01 -22.10
C GLU A 217 22.16 80.31 -22.34
N LEU A 218 20.89 80.37 -21.92
CA LEU A 218 20.08 81.58 -22.01
C LEU A 218 20.68 82.75 -21.24
N THR A 219 21.15 82.51 -20.01
CA THR A 219 21.78 83.55 -19.19
C THR A 219 23.10 84.02 -19.81
N TYR A 220 23.88 83.10 -20.36
CA TYR A 220 25.12 83.38 -21.08
C TYR A 220 24.86 84.26 -22.31
N LEU A 221 23.90 83.88 -23.16
CA LEU A 221 23.54 84.61 -24.37
C LEU A 221 23.02 86.02 -24.06
N LYS A 222 22.19 86.14 -23.00
CA LYS A 222 21.69 87.44 -22.52
C LYS A 222 22.81 88.34 -22.01
N LYS A 223 23.78 87.77 -21.29
CA LYS A 223 24.95 88.51 -20.82
C LYS A 223 25.82 88.96 -21.98
N ASN A 224 26.10 88.07 -22.94
CA ASN A 224 26.85 88.41 -24.15
C ASN A 224 26.19 89.55 -24.94
N HIS A 225 24.88 89.43 -25.20
CA HIS A 225 24.11 90.49 -25.85
C HIS A 225 24.17 91.82 -25.07
N GLN A 226 24.07 91.78 -23.74
CA GLN A 226 24.17 93.00 -22.93
C GLN A 226 25.58 93.63 -22.99
N GLU A 227 26.63 92.82 -23.07
CA GLU A 227 28.00 93.29 -23.25
C GLU A 227 28.21 93.88 -24.66
N GLU A 228 27.74 93.20 -25.71
CA GLU A 228 27.77 93.72 -27.09
C GLU A 228 26.99 95.02 -27.23
N MET A 229 25.78 95.12 -26.65
CA MET A 229 24.99 96.34 -26.65
C MET A 229 25.71 97.48 -25.90
N LYS A 230 26.44 97.19 -24.81
CA LYS A 230 27.28 98.20 -24.13
C LYS A 230 28.45 98.65 -25.01
N ILE A 231 29.09 97.73 -25.72
CA ILE A 231 30.19 98.04 -26.65
C ILE A 231 29.66 98.88 -27.82
N LEU A 232 28.54 98.49 -28.42
CA LEU A 232 27.88 99.23 -29.49
C LEU A 232 27.38 100.58 -29.02
N GLN A 233 26.83 100.70 -27.81
CA GLN A 233 26.43 101.99 -27.23
C GLN A 233 27.64 102.89 -26.93
N GLY A 234 28.78 102.30 -26.54
CA GLY A 234 30.06 103.00 -26.41
C GLY A 234 30.66 103.44 -27.75
N THR A 235 30.38 102.70 -28.82
CA THR A 235 30.85 102.98 -30.18
C THR A 235 29.90 103.92 -30.95
N ALA A 236 28.61 103.91 -30.62
CA ALA A 236 27.56 104.75 -31.22
C ALA A 236 27.57 106.22 -30.72
N GLY A 237 28.48 106.56 -29.81
CA GLY A 237 28.77 107.95 -29.40
C GLY A 237 29.60 108.76 -30.39
N GLY A 238 30.01 108.17 -31.51
CA GLY A 238 30.75 108.85 -32.58
C GLY A 238 29.87 109.13 -33.79
N ASN A 239 29.08 110.21 -33.76
CA ASN A 239 28.53 110.77 -34.99
C ASN A 239 29.65 111.47 -35.76
N VAL A 240 30.35 110.70 -36.60
CA VAL A 240 31.43 111.18 -37.47
C VAL A 240 30.82 111.50 -38.83
N ASN A 241 30.36 112.75 -38.98
CA ASN A 241 30.04 113.33 -40.28
C ASN A 241 31.35 113.65 -41.00
N VAL A 242 31.71 112.83 -41.99
CA VAL A 242 32.87 113.08 -42.86
C VAL A 242 32.36 113.13 -44.30
N GLU A 243 32.20 114.36 -44.79
CA GLU A 243 32.04 114.67 -46.20
C GLU A 243 33.37 114.42 -46.91
N ILE A 244 33.52 113.26 -47.56
CA ILE A 244 34.62 112.99 -48.51
C ILE A 244 34.14 113.39 -49.91
N ASN A 245 34.78 114.44 -50.44
CA ASN A 245 34.68 114.84 -51.84
C ASN A 245 35.13 113.70 -52.77
N ALA A 246 34.20 113.23 -53.61
CA ALA A 246 34.42 112.18 -54.58
C ALA A 246 35.40 112.63 -55.68
N ALA A 247 36.55 111.95 -55.74
CA ALA A 247 37.50 111.99 -56.85
C ALA A 247 37.02 111.08 -58.01
N PRO A 248 37.52 111.25 -59.24
CA PRO A 248 36.88 110.82 -60.48
C PRO A 248 36.62 109.32 -60.59
N GLY A 249 35.41 108.98 -61.04
CA GLY A 249 34.82 107.64 -61.02
C GLY A 249 35.65 106.54 -61.70
N VAL A 250 36.01 105.55 -60.91
CA VAL A 250 36.06 104.15 -61.36
C VAL A 250 34.62 103.72 -61.65
N ASP A 251 34.39 102.98 -62.72
CA ASP A 251 33.07 102.52 -63.15
C ASP A 251 32.40 101.64 -62.08
N LEU A 252 31.63 102.30 -61.20
CA LEU A 252 30.95 101.73 -60.05
C LEU A 252 29.97 100.63 -60.47
N THR A 253 29.45 100.70 -61.70
CA THR A 253 28.56 99.70 -62.27
C THR A 253 29.27 98.35 -62.42
N VAL A 254 30.52 98.35 -62.89
CA VAL A 254 31.33 97.13 -63.06
C VAL A 254 31.71 96.55 -61.70
N LEU A 255 32.08 97.39 -60.73
CA LEU A 255 32.42 96.93 -59.38
C LEU A 255 31.22 96.36 -58.63
N LEU A 256 30.05 97.01 -58.71
CA LEU A 256 28.79 96.50 -58.13
C LEU A 256 28.35 95.19 -58.78
N ASN A 257 28.50 95.06 -60.10
CA ASN A 257 28.19 93.82 -60.80
C ASN A 257 29.15 92.69 -60.41
N ASN A 258 30.44 92.97 -60.27
CA ASN A 258 31.41 91.98 -59.78
C ASN A 258 31.12 91.56 -58.33
N MET A 259 30.81 92.51 -57.44
CA MET A 259 30.38 92.18 -56.08
C MET A 259 29.10 91.34 -56.07
N ARG A 260 28.13 91.65 -56.92
CA ARG A 260 26.90 90.87 -57.05
C ARG A 260 27.19 89.45 -57.52
N ALA A 261 28.05 89.29 -58.53
CA ALA A 261 28.46 87.97 -59.01
C ALA A 261 29.13 87.13 -57.91
N GLU A 262 30.05 87.70 -57.13
CA GLU A 262 30.69 87.00 -56.00
C GLU A 262 29.68 86.60 -54.90
N TYR A 263 28.67 87.44 -54.63
CA TYR A 263 27.61 87.09 -53.68
C TYR A 263 26.65 86.04 -54.22
N GLU A 264 26.37 86.05 -55.52
CA GLU A 264 25.52 85.08 -56.20
C GLU A 264 26.22 83.71 -56.23
N ASP A 265 27.53 83.69 -56.55
CA ASP A 265 28.37 82.48 -56.48
C ASP A 265 28.44 81.94 -55.03
N LEU A 266 28.61 82.81 -54.02
CA LEU A 266 28.61 82.40 -52.62
C LEU A 266 27.25 81.86 -52.17
N ALA A 267 26.15 82.45 -52.65
CA ALA A 267 24.79 81.99 -52.35
C ALA A 267 24.49 80.65 -53.03
N GLU A 268 24.93 80.47 -54.28
CA GLU A 268 24.84 79.21 -55.03
C GLU A 268 25.64 78.11 -54.32
N GLN A 269 26.88 78.41 -53.90
CA GLN A 269 27.72 77.48 -53.15
C GLN A 269 27.10 77.11 -51.79
N ASN A 270 26.53 78.08 -51.07
CA ASN A 270 25.82 77.82 -49.81
C ASN A 270 24.58 76.93 -50.02
N ARG A 271 23.83 77.15 -51.12
CA ARG A 271 22.69 76.31 -51.50
C ARG A 271 23.14 74.88 -51.80
N GLU A 272 24.21 74.71 -52.57
CA GLU A 272 24.77 73.39 -52.90
C GLU A 272 25.29 72.67 -51.66
N ASP A 273 26.00 73.36 -50.77
CA ASP A 273 26.49 72.79 -49.51
C ASP A 273 25.34 72.37 -48.58
N ALA A 274 24.26 73.17 -48.51
CA ALA A 274 23.08 72.84 -47.73
C ALA A 274 22.32 71.63 -48.32
N GLU A 275 22.18 71.55 -49.65
CA GLU A 275 21.58 70.40 -50.33
C GLU A 275 22.44 69.13 -50.15
N ALA A 276 23.75 69.24 -50.28
CA ALA A 276 24.68 68.12 -50.05
C ALA A 276 24.59 67.62 -48.61
N TRP A 277 24.59 68.54 -47.63
CA TRP A 277 24.45 68.21 -46.21
C TRP A 277 23.09 67.56 -45.90
N PHE A 278 22.00 68.09 -46.47
CA PHE A 278 20.67 67.50 -46.31
C PHE A 278 20.60 66.09 -46.91
N ASN A 279 21.15 65.90 -48.11
CA ASN A 279 21.19 64.58 -48.76
C ASN A 279 22.05 63.59 -47.97
N GLU A 280 23.21 64.00 -47.44
CA GLU A 280 24.03 63.15 -46.59
C GLU A 280 23.28 62.74 -45.31
N LYS A 281 22.60 63.68 -44.64
CA LYS A 281 21.80 63.36 -43.44
C LYS A 281 20.58 62.52 -43.75
N SER A 282 19.88 62.79 -44.85
CA SER A 282 18.72 62.00 -45.28
C SER A 282 19.11 60.57 -45.63
N THR A 283 20.22 60.38 -46.35
CA THR A 283 20.72 59.04 -46.69
C THR A 283 21.21 58.27 -45.46
N SER A 284 21.93 58.93 -44.54
CA SER A 284 22.33 58.34 -43.26
C SER A 284 21.12 57.93 -42.41
N LEU A 285 20.08 58.77 -42.34
CA LEU A 285 18.84 58.45 -41.62
C LEU A 285 18.08 57.29 -42.29
N HIS A 286 17.99 57.28 -43.62
CA HIS A 286 17.35 56.19 -44.36
C HIS A 286 18.08 54.86 -44.17
N GLN A 287 19.42 54.88 -44.12
CA GLN A 287 20.21 53.70 -43.82
C GLN A 287 19.91 53.21 -42.40
N GLN A 288 19.92 54.10 -41.41
CA GLN A 288 19.61 53.74 -40.02
C GLN A 288 18.19 53.16 -39.88
N ILE A 289 17.19 53.76 -40.52
CA ILE A 289 15.81 53.23 -40.52
C ILE A 289 15.78 51.83 -41.15
N SER A 290 16.52 51.60 -42.23
CA SER A 290 16.57 50.30 -42.89
C SER A 290 17.22 49.24 -42.00
N ASP A 291 18.30 49.60 -41.31
CA ASP A 291 18.98 48.72 -40.36
C ASP A 291 18.10 48.41 -39.14
N ASP A 292 17.42 49.42 -38.59
CA ASP A 292 16.49 49.26 -37.46
C ASP A 292 15.28 48.39 -37.83
N VAL A 293 14.72 48.58 -39.03
CA VAL A 293 13.65 47.71 -39.57
C VAL A 293 14.18 46.28 -39.79
N GLY A 294 15.41 46.13 -40.28
CA GLY A 294 16.07 44.83 -40.40
C GLY A 294 16.22 44.12 -39.05
N ALA A 295 16.72 44.82 -38.04
CA ALA A 295 16.87 44.29 -36.68
C ALA A 295 15.52 43.94 -36.05
N ALA A 296 14.52 44.80 -36.19
CA ALA A 296 13.16 44.57 -35.68
C ALA A 296 12.50 43.36 -36.35
N THR A 297 12.67 43.19 -37.67
CA THR A 297 12.13 42.03 -38.40
C THR A 297 12.85 40.73 -38.03
N ALA A 298 14.16 40.76 -37.83
CA ALA A 298 14.93 39.62 -37.33
C ALA A 298 14.46 39.18 -35.94
N ALA A 299 14.35 40.12 -34.99
CA ALA A 299 13.84 39.85 -33.64
C ALA A 299 12.40 39.30 -33.67
N ARG A 300 11.54 39.83 -34.56
CA ARG A 300 10.18 39.32 -34.75
C ARG A 300 10.17 37.87 -35.25
N ASN A 301 11.07 37.52 -36.16
CA ASN A 301 11.21 36.17 -36.68
C ASN A 301 11.71 35.19 -35.62
N GLU A 302 12.71 35.58 -34.82
CA GLU A 302 13.20 34.78 -33.68
C GLU A 302 12.08 34.52 -32.66
N LEU A 303 11.27 35.54 -32.33
CA LEU A 303 10.13 35.40 -31.43
C LEU A 303 9.09 34.41 -31.99
N MET A 304 8.80 34.48 -33.30
CA MET A 304 7.89 33.52 -33.95
C MET A 304 8.45 32.10 -33.93
N GLU A 305 9.75 31.91 -34.11
CA GLU A 305 10.40 30.60 -34.06
C GLU A 305 10.38 30.02 -32.63
N LEU A 306 10.71 30.83 -31.63
CA LEU A 306 10.58 30.47 -30.21
C LEU A 306 9.15 30.07 -29.85
N LYS A 307 8.14 30.79 -30.36
CA LYS A 307 6.72 30.42 -30.18
C LYS A 307 6.38 29.07 -30.82
N ARG A 308 6.87 28.80 -32.03
CA ARG A 308 6.68 27.49 -32.69
C ARG A 308 7.34 26.36 -31.90
N ASN A 309 8.56 26.59 -31.42
CA ASN A 309 9.30 25.61 -30.61
C ASN A 309 8.58 25.32 -29.29
N LEU A 310 8.06 26.35 -28.62
CA LEU A 310 7.25 26.18 -27.40
C LEU A 310 6.01 25.33 -27.68
N GLN A 311 5.27 25.64 -28.75
CA GLN A 311 4.09 24.86 -29.13
C GLN A 311 4.43 23.41 -29.47
N SER A 312 5.55 23.15 -30.17
CA SER A 312 6.02 21.80 -30.46
C SER A 312 6.33 21.03 -29.18
N LEU A 313 7.08 21.66 -28.26
CA LEU A 313 7.45 21.04 -26.99
C LEU A 313 6.24 20.79 -26.09
N GLU A 314 5.24 21.65 -26.13
CA GLU A 314 3.98 21.45 -25.40
C GLU A 314 3.18 20.28 -25.98
N ILE A 315 3.11 20.13 -27.30
CA ILE A 315 2.49 18.95 -27.93
C ILE A 315 3.25 17.67 -27.55
N GLU A 316 4.58 17.69 -27.57
CA GLU A 316 5.41 16.56 -27.12
C GLU A 316 5.13 16.21 -25.66
N LEU A 317 5.04 17.21 -24.77
CA LEU A 317 4.69 17.01 -23.37
C LEU A 317 3.31 16.35 -23.22
N GLN A 318 2.29 16.85 -23.93
CA GLN A 318 0.95 16.27 -23.89
C GLN A 318 0.95 14.82 -24.43
N SER A 319 1.72 14.54 -25.48
CA SER A 319 1.85 13.19 -26.03
C SER A 319 2.54 12.22 -25.05
N LEU A 320 3.57 12.67 -24.34
CA LEU A 320 4.26 11.90 -23.30
C LEU A 320 3.36 11.65 -22.09
N MET A 321 2.54 12.64 -21.70
CA MET A 321 1.55 12.46 -20.64
C MET A 321 0.50 11.42 -21.03
N ALA A 322 -0.01 11.45 -22.26
CA ALA A 322 -0.94 10.45 -22.77
C ALA A 322 -0.30 9.04 -22.81
N MET A 323 0.95 8.94 -23.26
CA MET A 323 1.71 7.68 -23.27
C MET A 323 1.91 7.15 -21.85
N LYS A 324 2.33 7.99 -20.90
CA LYS A 324 2.46 7.62 -19.49
C LYS A 324 1.14 7.08 -18.94
N HIS A 325 0.03 7.78 -19.20
CA HIS A 325 -1.28 7.34 -18.74
C HIS A 325 -1.66 5.97 -19.31
N SER A 326 -1.40 5.74 -20.61
CA SER A 326 -1.66 4.43 -21.22
C SER A 326 -0.85 3.29 -20.57
N TYR A 327 0.40 3.54 -20.16
CA TYR A 327 1.21 2.57 -19.43
C TYR A 327 0.72 2.34 -18.00
N GLU A 328 0.28 3.40 -17.30
CA GLU A 328 -0.33 3.27 -15.97
C GLU A 328 -1.62 2.43 -16.04
N CYS A 329 -2.47 2.64 -17.04
CA CYS A 329 -3.66 1.82 -17.29
C CYS A 329 -3.31 0.37 -17.58
N SER A 330 -2.36 0.12 -18.50
CA SER A 330 -1.93 -1.24 -18.82
C SER A 330 -1.34 -1.96 -17.61
N LEU A 331 -0.54 -1.26 -16.78
CA LEU A 331 -0.02 -1.82 -15.53
C LEU A 331 -1.17 -2.21 -14.60
N ALA A 332 -2.12 -1.30 -14.34
CA ALA A 332 -3.26 -1.57 -13.47
C ALA A 332 -4.12 -2.76 -13.97
N GLU A 333 -4.35 -2.86 -15.29
CA GLU A 333 -5.03 -4.01 -15.89
C GLU A 333 -4.27 -5.31 -15.67
N THR A 334 -2.95 -5.32 -15.86
CA THR A 334 -2.14 -6.52 -15.62
C THR A 334 -2.13 -6.93 -14.14
N GLU A 335 -2.00 -5.97 -13.22
CA GLU A 335 -2.07 -6.22 -11.78
C GLU A 335 -3.44 -6.78 -11.38
N SER A 336 -4.53 -6.24 -11.92
CA SER A 336 -5.89 -6.76 -11.70
C SER A 336 -6.04 -8.19 -12.22
N ASN A 337 -5.52 -8.48 -13.42
CA ASN A 337 -5.54 -9.81 -14.00
C ASN A 337 -4.75 -10.82 -13.15
N TYR A 338 -3.57 -10.45 -12.65
CA TYR A 338 -2.79 -11.32 -11.77
C TYR A 338 -3.45 -11.52 -10.41
N CYS A 339 -4.06 -10.48 -9.85
CA CYS A 339 -4.85 -10.58 -8.62
C CYS A 339 -6.01 -11.59 -8.79
N HIS A 340 -6.73 -11.51 -9.91
CA HIS A 340 -7.81 -12.45 -10.22
C HIS A 340 -7.31 -13.88 -10.38
N GLN A 341 -6.20 -14.09 -11.10
CA GLN A 341 -5.58 -15.42 -11.23
C GLN A 341 -5.14 -15.98 -9.88
N LEU A 342 -4.55 -15.15 -9.02
CA LEU A 342 -4.14 -15.56 -7.68
C LEU A 342 -5.34 -15.94 -6.82
N GLN A 343 -6.43 -15.17 -6.89
CA GLN A 343 -7.69 -15.49 -6.22
C GLN A 343 -8.26 -16.83 -6.71
N GLN A 344 -8.28 -17.06 -8.02
CA GLN A 344 -8.77 -18.31 -8.60
C GLN A 344 -7.94 -19.52 -8.12
N ILE A 345 -6.61 -19.39 -8.07
CA ILE A 345 -5.73 -20.44 -7.54
C ILE A 345 -6.01 -20.67 -6.05
N GLN A 346 -6.19 -19.60 -5.25
CA GLN A 346 -6.50 -19.71 -3.83
C GLN A 346 -7.84 -20.42 -3.58
N GLU A 347 -8.85 -20.14 -4.41
CA GLU A 347 -10.16 -20.82 -4.36
C GLU A 347 -10.02 -22.32 -4.71
N GLN A 348 -9.20 -22.66 -5.70
CA GLN A 348 -8.91 -24.07 -6.04
C GLN A 348 -8.20 -24.79 -4.91
N ILE A 349 -7.20 -24.15 -4.28
CA ILE A 349 -6.50 -24.69 -3.11
C ILE A 349 -7.51 -24.94 -1.99
N GLY A 350 -8.34 -23.95 -1.63
CA GLY A 350 -9.37 -24.10 -0.60
C GLY A 350 -10.32 -25.26 -0.88
N ALA A 351 -10.82 -25.38 -2.12
CA ALA A 351 -11.69 -26.49 -2.50
C ALA A 351 -11.00 -27.88 -2.37
N THR A 352 -9.70 -27.96 -2.67
CA THR A 352 -8.93 -29.20 -2.47
C THR A 352 -8.65 -29.51 -1.01
N GLU A 353 -8.38 -28.51 -0.19
CA GLU A 353 -8.20 -28.64 1.27
C GLU A 353 -9.50 -29.11 1.93
N ASP A 354 -10.64 -28.53 1.56
CA ASP A 354 -11.96 -28.94 2.02
C ASP A 354 -12.25 -30.41 1.68
N ARG A 355 -11.96 -30.82 0.43
CA ARG A 355 -12.11 -32.22 0.00
C ARG A 355 -11.20 -33.16 0.78
N LEU A 356 -9.96 -32.76 1.06
CA LEU A 356 -9.04 -33.55 1.89
C LEU A 356 -9.55 -33.69 3.32
N GLN A 357 -10.06 -32.60 3.91
CA GLN A 357 -10.66 -32.62 5.24
C GLN A 357 -11.89 -33.52 5.29
N GLN A 358 -12.75 -33.48 4.26
CA GLN A 358 -13.90 -34.36 4.13
C GLN A 358 -13.50 -35.84 4.12
N ILE A 359 -12.51 -36.21 3.29
CA ILE A 359 -12.03 -37.61 3.22
C ILE A 359 -11.43 -38.05 4.56
N ARG A 360 -10.70 -37.17 5.27
CA ARG A 360 -10.16 -37.48 6.60
C ARG A 360 -11.27 -37.77 7.61
N MET A 361 -12.30 -36.92 7.68
CA MET A 361 -13.45 -37.13 8.56
C MET A 361 -14.19 -38.43 8.22
N GLU A 362 -14.39 -38.72 6.94
CA GLU A 362 -15.01 -39.98 6.50
C GLU A 362 -14.16 -41.20 6.90
N THR A 363 -12.84 -41.13 6.72
CA THR A 363 -11.92 -42.21 7.09
C THR A 363 -11.91 -42.44 8.61
N GLU A 364 -11.90 -41.38 9.40
CA GLU A 364 -12.02 -41.46 10.86
C GLU A 364 -13.36 -42.06 11.30
N GLY A 365 -14.46 -41.68 10.63
CA GLY A 365 -15.78 -42.27 10.86
C GLY A 365 -15.81 -43.77 10.54
N GLN A 366 -15.26 -44.18 9.39
CA GLN A 366 -15.14 -45.59 9.00
C GLN A 366 -14.30 -46.38 10.01
N LYS A 367 -13.19 -45.80 10.50
CA LYS A 367 -12.35 -46.41 11.53
C LYS A 367 -13.12 -46.72 12.81
N LEU A 368 -13.92 -45.76 13.30
CA LEU A 368 -14.74 -45.94 14.50
C LEU A 368 -15.80 -47.04 14.32
N GLU A 369 -16.43 -47.10 13.15
CA GLU A 369 -17.41 -48.17 12.85
C GLU A 369 -16.73 -49.54 12.76
N HIS A 370 -15.51 -49.61 12.20
CA HIS A 370 -14.71 -50.84 12.21
C HIS A 370 -14.32 -51.28 13.62
N GLU A 371 -13.91 -50.36 14.50
CA GLU A 371 -13.63 -50.66 15.92
C GLU A 371 -14.88 -51.21 16.61
N ARG A 372 -16.05 -50.59 16.40
CA ARG A 372 -17.32 -51.08 16.93
C ARG A 372 -17.66 -52.49 16.43
N LEU A 373 -17.45 -52.77 15.14
CA LEU A 373 -17.72 -54.09 14.57
C LEU A 373 -16.76 -55.15 15.13
N LEU A 374 -15.50 -54.79 15.40
CA LEU A 374 -14.53 -55.66 16.06
C LEU A 374 -14.98 -56.00 17.49
N ASP A 375 -15.48 -55.02 18.25
CA ASP A 375 -16.00 -55.26 19.60
C ASP A 375 -17.19 -56.25 19.59
N VAL A 376 -18.13 -56.06 18.66
CA VAL A 376 -19.26 -57.00 18.47
C VAL A 376 -18.77 -58.38 18.06
N LYS A 377 -17.79 -58.46 17.16
CA LYS A 377 -17.18 -59.73 16.75
C LYS A 377 -16.57 -60.45 17.96
N ILE A 378 -15.77 -59.76 18.79
CA ILE A 378 -15.16 -60.33 20.00
C ILE A 378 -16.24 -60.83 20.97
N PHE A 379 -17.35 -60.10 21.12
CA PHE A 379 -18.48 -60.53 21.94
C PHE A 379 -19.11 -61.83 21.40
N LEU A 380 -19.40 -61.88 20.09
CA LEU A 380 -19.97 -63.07 19.46
C LEU A 380 -19.02 -64.27 19.51
N GLU A 381 -17.71 -64.07 19.37
CA GLU A 381 -16.71 -65.13 19.51
C GLU A 381 -16.72 -65.74 20.92
N LYS A 382 -16.85 -64.92 21.97
CA LYS A 382 -17.00 -65.40 23.35
C LYS A 382 -18.29 -66.18 23.58
N GLU A 383 -19.39 -65.72 22.98
CA GLU A 383 -20.69 -66.40 23.06
C GLU A 383 -20.65 -67.77 22.38
N ILE A 384 -20.03 -67.87 21.19
CA ILE A 384 -19.79 -69.15 20.50
C ILE A 384 -18.90 -70.06 21.35
N GLU A 385 -17.83 -69.53 21.95
CA GLU A 385 -16.97 -70.31 22.84
C GLU A 385 -17.75 -70.87 24.03
N MET A 386 -18.67 -70.08 24.60
CA MET A 386 -19.58 -70.55 25.65
C MET A 386 -20.53 -71.63 25.15
N TYR A 387 -21.14 -71.46 23.97
CA TYR A 387 -22.00 -72.48 23.36
C TYR A 387 -21.23 -73.78 23.09
N CYS A 388 -20.00 -73.72 22.58
CA CYS A 388 -19.15 -74.90 22.40
C CYS A 388 -18.86 -75.59 23.74
N LYS A 389 -18.55 -74.83 24.82
CA LYS A 389 -18.32 -75.40 26.16
C LYS A 389 -19.56 -76.10 26.74
N LEU A 390 -20.75 -75.54 26.53
CA LEU A 390 -22.02 -76.17 26.93
C LEU A 390 -22.23 -77.50 26.19
N ILE A 391 -22.04 -77.50 24.87
CA ILE A 391 -22.14 -78.71 24.03
C ILE A 391 -21.09 -79.76 24.42
N ASP A 392 -19.84 -79.36 24.66
CA ASP A 392 -18.77 -80.27 25.10
C ASP A 392 -18.96 -80.78 26.54
N GLY A 393 -19.63 -79.99 27.39
CA GLY A 393 -20.04 -80.38 28.74
C GLY A 393 -21.13 -81.46 28.74
N GLU A 394 -22.06 -81.38 27.80
CA GLU A 394 -23.13 -82.36 27.59
C GLU A 394 -22.68 -83.55 26.71
N GLY A 395 -21.63 -83.36 25.90
CA GLY A 395 -21.06 -84.33 24.95
C GLY A 395 -20.04 -85.33 25.49
N ARG A 396 -19.75 -85.37 26.81
CA ARG A 396 -18.83 -86.38 27.41
C ARG A 396 -19.39 -87.81 27.47
N LYS A 397 -20.45 -88.12 26.74
CA LYS A 397 -20.88 -89.49 26.45
C LYS A 397 -21.30 -89.67 24.99
N SER A 398 -20.57 -89.13 24.01
CA SER A 398 -20.64 -89.63 22.63
C SER A 398 -19.39 -89.28 21.85
N LYS A 399 -18.59 -90.30 21.55
CA LYS A 399 -17.45 -90.24 20.62
C LYS A 399 -17.94 -89.66 19.29
N SER A 400 -17.42 -88.52 18.88
CA SER A 400 -17.55 -88.05 17.50
C SER A 400 -16.24 -87.43 17.05
N THR A 401 -15.65 -88.12 16.08
CA THR A 401 -14.47 -87.79 15.30
C THR A 401 -14.62 -86.38 14.70
N CYS A 402 -13.85 -85.40 15.18
CA CYS A 402 -13.74 -84.11 14.53
C CYS A 402 -12.52 -84.09 13.62
N TYR A 403 -12.81 -83.99 12.33
CA TYR A 403 -11.89 -83.87 11.21
C TYR A 403 -11.07 -82.59 11.39
N LYS A 404 -9.74 -82.72 11.47
CA LYS A 404 -8.84 -81.59 11.35
C LYS A 404 -9.01 -80.99 9.95
N SER A 405 -9.70 -79.87 9.84
CA SER A 405 -9.56 -78.99 8.67
C SER A 405 -8.40 -78.03 8.95
N GLU A 406 -7.27 -78.26 8.30
CA GLU A 406 -6.21 -77.27 8.13
C GLU A 406 -6.77 -76.04 7.41
N GLY A 407 -7.14 -75.03 8.20
CA GLY A 407 -7.47 -73.70 7.72
C GLY A 407 -6.22 -72.84 7.68
N ARG A 408 -5.61 -72.77 6.50
CA ARG A 408 -4.64 -71.77 5.99
C ARG A 408 -4.24 -70.67 6.98
N GLY A 409 -2.94 -70.60 7.26
CA GLY A 409 -2.30 -69.46 7.92
C GLY A 409 -2.56 -68.12 7.19
N PRO A 410 -2.45 -67.00 7.91
CA PRO A 410 -2.62 -65.68 7.33
C PRO A 410 -1.48 -65.45 6.33
N LYS A 411 -1.83 -65.35 5.04
CA LYS A 411 -0.94 -64.77 4.05
C LYS A 411 -0.81 -63.29 4.41
N ASN A 412 0.36 -62.90 4.89
CA ASN A 412 0.79 -61.51 4.88
C ASN A 412 0.76 -61.04 3.42
N SER A 413 -0.33 -60.38 3.04
CA SER A 413 -0.35 -59.48 1.89
C SER A 413 0.40 -58.24 2.33
N GLU A 414 1.73 -58.26 2.20
CA GLU A 414 2.49 -57.03 2.00
C GLU A 414 1.78 -56.26 0.88
N ASN A 415 1.03 -55.23 1.26
CA ASN A 415 0.63 -54.20 0.32
C ASN A 415 1.92 -53.53 -0.14
N GLN A 416 2.51 -54.07 -1.20
CA GLN A 416 3.41 -53.33 -2.04
C GLN A 416 2.65 -52.09 -2.50
N VAL A 417 3.00 -50.96 -1.92
CA VAL A 417 2.81 -49.65 -2.53
C VAL A 417 3.59 -49.72 -3.83
N LYS A 418 2.89 -50.05 -4.93
CA LYS A 418 3.39 -49.75 -6.27
C LYS A 418 3.41 -48.23 -6.37
N ASP A 419 4.57 -47.64 -6.04
CA ASP A 419 4.96 -46.34 -6.57
C ASP A 419 4.95 -46.47 -8.09
N SER A 420 3.80 -46.16 -8.67
CA SER A 420 3.68 -45.91 -10.09
C SER A 420 4.36 -44.58 -10.28
N LYS A 421 5.62 -44.60 -10.72
CA LYS A 421 6.29 -43.42 -11.26
C LYS A 421 5.49 -42.97 -12.49
N GLU A 422 4.52 -42.09 -12.30
CA GLU A 422 4.00 -41.27 -13.38
C GLU A 422 5.11 -40.27 -13.73
N GLU A 423 5.79 -40.53 -14.85
CA GLU A 423 6.60 -39.53 -15.51
C GLU A 423 5.66 -38.46 -16.08
N ALA A 424 5.54 -37.34 -15.36
CA ALA A 424 4.87 -36.15 -15.85
C ALA A 424 5.71 -35.53 -16.98
N VAL A 425 5.31 -35.78 -18.23
CA VAL A 425 5.87 -35.09 -19.40
C VAL A 425 5.23 -33.70 -19.49
N VAL A 426 5.96 -32.68 -19.04
CA VAL A 426 5.56 -31.27 -19.22
C VAL A 426 5.83 -30.87 -20.67
N LYS A 427 4.76 -30.66 -21.44
CA LYS A 427 4.81 -30.11 -22.80
C LYS A 427 4.58 -28.61 -22.73
N THR A 428 5.62 -27.81 -22.93
CA THR A 428 5.50 -26.36 -23.02
C THR A 428 5.00 -25.99 -24.41
N VAL A 429 3.75 -25.53 -24.50
CA VAL A 429 3.18 -24.98 -25.73
C VAL A 429 3.31 -23.47 -25.66
N VAL A 430 4.17 -22.90 -26.51
CA VAL A 430 4.27 -21.45 -26.68
C VAL A 430 3.39 -21.07 -27.87
N GLY A 431 2.33 -20.29 -27.61
CA GLY A 431 1.47 -19.73 -28.64
C GLY A 431 1.78 -18.25 -28.85
N GLU A 432 2.02 -17.84 -30.08
CA GLU A 432 2.06 -16.41 -30.44
C GLU A 432 0.62 -15.91 -30.65
N LEU A 433 0.24 -14.92 -29.84
CA LEU A 433 -1.03 -14.21 -29.88
C LEU A 433 -0.81 -12.80 -30.47
N ASP A 434 -1.71 -12.35 -31.34
CA ASP A 434 -1.72 -10.96 -31.80
C ASP A 434 -2.36 -10.03 -30.74
N GLN A 435 -2.24 -8.71 -30.91
CA GLN A 435 -2.74 -7.65 -30.01
C GLN A 435 -4.26 -7.69 -29.76
N LEU A 436 -5.01 -8.55 -30.48
CA LEU A 436 -6.45 -8.80 -30.32
C LEU A 436 -6.78 -10.22 -29.79
N GLY A 437 -5.79 -10.98 -29.32
CA GLY A 437 -6.00 -12.26 -28.65
C GLY A 437 -6.30 -13.46 -29.57
N SER A 438 -6.12 -13.32 -30.88
CA SER A 438 -6.24 -14.42 -31.86
C SER A 438 -4.91 -15.16 -32.00
N VAL A 439 -4.94 -16.50 -31.97
CA VAL A 439 -3.75 -17.37 -32.05
C VAL A 439 -3.26 -17.48 -33.49
N LEU A 440 -2.02 -17.06 -33.76
CA LEU A 440 -1.43 -17.03 -35.10
C LEU A 440 -0.67 -18.32 -35.47
N SER A 441 -0.04 -19.01 -34.52
CA SER A 441 0.66 -20.29 -34.77
C SER A 441 0.93 -21.07 -33.48
N LEU A 442 0.90 -22.42 -33.56
CA LEU A 442 1.31 -23.34 -32.48
C LEU A 442 2.50 -24.18 -32.94
N ARG A 443 3.62 -24.12 -32.21
CA ARG A 443 4.76 -25.02 -32.43
C ARG A 443 5.17 -25.70 -31.12
N VAL A 444 5.00 -27.03 -31.07
CA VAL A 444 5.33 -27.86 -29.90
C VAL A 444 6.83 -28.18 -29.92
N HIS A 445 7.57 -27.81 -28.86
CA HIS A 445 8.94 -28.27 -28.64
C HIS A 445 8.93 -29.35 -27.54
N SER A 446 9.58 -30.48 -27.80
CA SER A 446 9.85 -31.53 -26.81
C SER A 446 11.32 -31.39 -26.39
N VAL A 447 11.58 -31.19 -25.10
CA VAL A 447 12.94 -31.20 -24.54
C VAL A 447 12.97 -32.20 -23.39
N GLU A 448 13.97 -33.07 -23.44
CA GLU A 448 14.13 -34.30 -22.69
C GLU A 448 14.97 -34.10 -21.42
N GLU A 449 14.48 -34.71 -20.33
CA GLU A 449 15.17 -35.36 -19.21
C GLU A 449 16.42 -34.71 -18.55
N LYS A 450 16.30 -34.26 -17.29
CA LYS A 450 17.39 -34.37 -16.29
C LYS A 450 16.89 -34.67 -14.87
N SER A 451 17.26 -35.87 -14.41
CA SER A 451 17.10 -36.41 -13.07
C SER A 451 17.89 -35.64 -12.00
N SER A 452 17.26 -35.30 -10.88
CA SER A 452 17.89 -34.75 -9.68
C SER A 452 18.75 -35.82 -8.99
N LYS A 453 20.08 -35.68 -9.06
CA LYS A 453 21.01 -36.38 -8.15
C LYS A 453 21.44 -35.39 -7.07
N ILE A 454 21.09 -35.72 -5.84
CA ILE A 454 21.50 -35.06 -4.60
C ILE A 454 23.03 -35.07 -4.52
N SER A 455 23.67 -33.90 -4.44
CA SER A 455 25.05 -33.76 -4.00
C SER A 455 25.19 -32.50 -3.14
N ASN A 456 25.67 -32.73 -1.91
CA ASN A 456 25.98 -31.76 -0.86
C ASN A 456 26.61 -30.46 -1.39
N ILE A 457 26.11 -29.31 -0.93
CA ILE A 457 26.77 -28.01 -1.12
C ILE A 457 27.18 -27.47 0.25
N THR A 458 28.49 -27.55 0.47
CA THR A 458 29.28 -26.83 1.47
C THR A 458 29.08 -25.32 1.31
N MET A 459 28.80 -24.62 2.40
CA MET A 459 28.81 -23.15 2.45
C MET A 459 30.22 -22.62 2.15
N GLU A 460 30.38 -21.90 1.04
CA GLU A 460 31.45 -20.91 0.88
C GLU A 460 30.85 -19.52 0.70
N GLN A 461 31.20 -18.63 1.63
CA GLN A 461 31.11 -17.18 1.48
C GLN A 461 31.91 -16.75 0.24
N ARG A 462 31.28 -15.99 -0.66
CA ARG A 462 32.02 -15.11 -1.57
C ARG A 462 31.41 -13.72 -1.62
N LEU A 463 32.30 -12.79 -1.31
CA LEU A 463 32.21 -11.35 -1.34
C LEU A 463 31.90 -10.83 -2.75
N SER A 464 31.16 -9.72 -2.80
CA SER A 464 30.85 -8.92 -3.98
C SER A 464 32.11 -8.39 -4.68
N PRO A 465 32.19 -8.40 -6.02
CA PRO A 465 33.15 -7.57 -6.72
C PRO A 465 32.51 -6.22 -7.10
N LYS A 466 33.18 -5.15 -6.67
CA LYS A 466 33.16 -3.82 -7.28
C LYS A 466 33.28 -3.94 -8.81
N VAL A 467 32.49 -3.16 -9.54
CA VAL A 467 32.80 -2.79 -10.93
C VAL A 467 33.34 -1.36 -10.93
N PRO A 468 34.48 -1.10 -11.61
CA PRO A 468 35.03 0.24 -11.79
C PRO A 468 34.62 0.87 -13.13
N GLN A 469 34.72 2.21 -13.13
CA GLN A 469 34.49 3.22 -14.19
C GLN A 469 33.04 3.64 -14.43
#